data_AF-A0A1Y6GDI4-F1
#
_entry.id   AF-A0A1Y6GDI4-F1
#
_cell.length_a   1.000
_cell.length_b   1.000
_cell.length_c   1.000
_cell.angle_alpha   90.00
_cell.angle_beta   90.00
_cell.angle_gamma   90.00
#
_symmetry.space_group_name_H-M   'P 1'
#
loop_
_entity.id
_entity.type
_entity.pdbx_description
1 polymer ?
#
loop_
_entity_poly.entity_id
_entity_poly.type
_entity_poly.pdbx_seq_one_letter_code
_entity_poly.pdbx_strand_id
1 'polypeptide(L)'
;MSTEAPASTPDDATDPARIRADLITAIVLIGLGLVVTYFSWTMDRLEVRRIHPSTIPGLVPIILGVALTICGSLLAIRSARLDMRGGGASLVRLLVSWQGVRIAVVMGLALIFTLGLVGRMPFWLASAIFIFSFITLFETVLADRPQSLVRTLVWAGLVALGAGIGIHYVFGEIFLVRLP
;
A
#
# COMPACT_ATOMS: atom_id res chain seq x y z
N MET A 1 52.74 18.07 5.76
CA MET A 1 51.67 18.02 6.78
C MET A 1 50.54 17.24 6.17
N SER A 2 50.39 15.99 6.59
CA SER A 2 49.73 14.92 5.85
C SER A 2 48.21 15.06 5.85
N THR A 3 47.64 14.78 4.68
CA THR A 3 46.23 14.56 4.37
C THR A 3 45.60 13.53 5.31
N GLU A 4 44.54 13.91 6.04
CA GLU A 4 43.68 12.98 6.76
C GLU A 4 42.39 12.79 5.95
N ALA A 5 42.33 11.67 5.23
CA ALA A 5 41.11 11.20 4.58
C ALA A 5 40.14 10.66 5.65
N PRO A 6 38.83 10.92 5.57
CA PRO A 6 37.89 10.39 6.53
C PRO A 6 37.86 8.85 6.44
N ALA A 7 38.10 8.21 7.57
CA ALA A 7 38.03 6.77 7.73
C ALA A 7 36.63 6.25 7.35
N SER A 8 36.53 5.53 6.23
CA SER A 8 35.36 4.73 5.89
C SER A 8 35.21 3.63 6.93
N THR A 9 34.18 3.70 7.77
CA THR A 9 33.81 2.66 8.73
C THR A 9 33.54 1.34 7.99
N PRO A 10 34.24 0.24 8.32
CA PRO A 10 34.07 -1.05 7.65
C PRO A 10 32.85 -1.85 8.18
N ASP A 11 31.71 -1.20 8.37
CA ASP A 11 30.44 -1.83 8.81
C ASP A 11 29.43 -2.04 7.66
N ASP A 12 29.85 -1.82 6.41
CA ASP A 12 29.05 -2.11 5.21
C ASP A 12 29.01 -3.61 4.83
N ALA A 13 29.55 -4.47 5.70
CA ALA A 13 29.57 -5.91 5.54
C ALA A 13 28.20 -6.53 5.85
N THR A 14 27.30 -6.51 4.87
CA THR A 14 26.17 -7.46 4.70
C THR A 14 25.54 -7.96 6.02
N ASP A 15 24.86 -7.07 6.74
CA ASP A 15 24.16 -7.44 7.98
C ASP A 15 23.19 -8.61 7.71
N PRO A 16 23.37 -9.79 8.36
CA PRO A 16 22.50 -10.94 8.17
C PRO A 16 21.03 -10.63 8.49
N ALA A 17 20.73 -9.61 9.29
CA ALA A 17 19.36 -9.15 9.52
C ALA A 17 18.75 -8.49 8.27
N ARG A 18 19.53 -7.70 7.52
CA ARG A 18 19.09 -7.02 6.29
C ARG A 18 18.76 -8.03 5.19
N ILE A 19 19.60 -9.05 5.01
CA ILE A 19 19.38 -10.07 3.96
C ILE A 19 18.14 -10.92 4.28
N ARG A 20 17.85 -11.18 5.57
CA ARG A 20 16.60 -11.85 6.00
C ARG A 20 15.37 -11.00 5.69
N ALA A 21 15.44 -9.69 5.90
CA ALA A 21 14.35 -8.77 5.56
C ALA A 21 14.10 -8.72 4.04
N ASP A 22 15.17 -8.77 3.23
CA ASP A 22 15.08 -8.86 1.77
C ASP A 22 14.38 -10.15 1.31
N LEU A 23 14.71 -11.31 1.89
CA LEU A 23 14.05 -12.58 1.57
C LEU A 23 12.56 -12.57 1.89
N ILE A 24 12.18 -12.02 3.03
CA ILE A 24 10.78 -11.85 3.43
C ILE A 24 10.05 -10.98 2.41
N THR A 25 10.64 -9.83 2.09
CA THR A 25 10.07 -8.88 1.15
C THR A 25 9.89 -9.55 -0.21
N ALA A 26 10.86 -10.35 -0.64
CA ALA A 26 10.79 -11.14 -1.86
C ALA A 26 9.57 -12.09 -1.86
N ILE A 27 9.39 -12.88 -0.80
CA ILE A 27 8.27 -13.83 -0.68
C ILE A 27 6.93 -13.09 -0.71
N VAL A 28 6.80 -11.99 0.04
CA VAL A 28 5.57 -11.17 0.07
C VAL A 28 5.27 -10.57 -1.30
N LEU A 29 6.27 -10.01 -1.99
CA LEU A 29 6.11 -9.42 -3.31
C LEU A 29 5.74 -10.46 -4.38
N ILE A 30 6.33 -11.64 -4.34
CA ILE A 30 5.97 -12.76 -5.23
C ILE A 30 4.53 -13.17 -4.98
N GLY A 31 4.16 -13.44 -3.73
CA GLY A 31 2.82 -13.87 -3.36
C GLY A 31 1.76 -12.83 -3.76
N LEU A 32 1.98 -11.56 -3.41
CA LEU A 32 1.09 -10.46 -3.76
C LEU A 32 1.00 -10.27 -5.29
N GLY A 33 2.13 -10.30 -5.99
CA GLY A 33 2.18 -10.17 -7.45
C GLY A 33 1.39 -11.27 -8.16
N LEU A 34 1.53 -12.53 -7.72
CA LEU A 34 0.77 -13.66 -8.24
C LEU A 34 -0.74 -13.52 -7.98
N VAL A 35 -1.12 -13.14 -6.75
CA VAL A 35 -2.54 -12.92 -6.38
C VAL A 35 -3.17 -11.83 -7.24
N VAL A 36 -2.50 -10.67 -7.36
CA VAL A 36 -2.98 -9.55 -8.18
C VAL A 36 -3.09 -9.98 -9.64
N THR A 37 -2.07 -10.65 -10.19
CA THR A 37 -2.09 -11.15 -11.57
C THR A 37 -3.26 -12.10 -11.81
N TYR A 38 -3.49 -13.04 -10.89
CA TYR A 38 -4.58 -14.01 -10.98
C TYR A 38 -5.95 -13.33 -10.97
N PHE A 39 -6.24 -12.48 -9.97
CA PHE A 39 -7.53 -11.78 -9.89
C PHE A 39 -7.77 -10.86 -11.08
N SER A 40 -6.73 -10.23 -11.57
CA SER A 40 -6.82 -9.34 -12.73
C SER A 40 -7.01 -10.12 -14.03
N TRP A 41 -6.46 -11.33 -14.13
CA TRP A 41 -6.70 -12.24 -15.24
C TRP A 41 -8.14 -12.78 -15.27
N THR A 42 -8.75 -12.98 -14.09
CA THR A 42 -10.15 -13.43 -13.98
C THR A 42 -11.18 -12.36 -14.28
N MET A 43 -10.77 -11.10 -14.50
CA MET A 43 -11.71 -10.04 -14.87
C MET A 43 -12.23 -10.21 -16.30
N ASP A 44 -13.53 -9.97 -16.47
CA ASP A 44 -14.21 -10.11 -17.77
C ASP A 44 -13.58 -9.24 -18.85
N ARG A 45 -13.39 -9.84 -20.02
CA ARG A 45 -12.89 -9.15 -21.20
C ARG A 45 -14.07 -8.47 -21.89
N LEU A 46 -13.94 -7.17 -22.14
CA LEU A 46 -14.97 -6.36 -22.82
C LEU A 46 -15.08 -6.68 -24.33
N GLU A 47 -14.57 -7.83 -24.78
CA GLU A 47 -14.58 -8.30 -26.17
C GLU A 47 -16.01 -8.47 -26.71
N VAL A 48 -16.94 -8.86 -25.84
CA VAL A 48 -18.39 -8.95 -26.15
C VAL A 48 -18.99 -7.59 -26.53
N ARG A 49 -18.36 -6.46 -26.15
CA ARG A 49 -18.81 -5.09 -26.45
C ARG A 49 -18.07 -4.42 -27.63
N ARG A 50 -17.25 -5.17 -28.39
CA ARG A 50 -16.39 -4.66 -29.49
C ARG A 50 -15.48 -3.49 -29.11
N ILE A 51 -15.00 -3.44 -27.87
CA ILE A 51 -14.06 -2.41 -27.39
C ILE A 51 -12.62 -2.91 -27.60
N HIS A 52 -11.69 -2.00 -27.93
CA HIS A 52 -10.30 -2.33 -28.24
C HIS A 52 -9.62 -3.10 -27.07
N PRO A 53 -8.88 -4.20 -27.34
CA PRO A 53 -8.31 -5.09 -26.31
C PRO A 53 -7.39 -4.42 -25.29
N SER A 54 -6.85 -3.24 -25.59
CA SER A 54 -6.04 -2.46 -24.65
C SER A 54 -6.84 -1.84 -23.49
N THR A 55 -8.17 -1.98 -23.49
CA THR A 55 -9.07 -1.34 -22.51
C THR A 55 -9.62 -2.34 -21.48
N ILE A 56 -9.03 -3.55 -21.40
CA ILE A 56 -9.44 -4.55 -20.43
C ILE A 56 -9.10 -4.04 -19.02
N PRO A 57 -10.05 -4.02 -18.06
CA PRO A 57 -9.84 -3.46 -16.73
C PRO A 57 -8.69 -4.11 -15.95
N GLY A 58 -8.39 -5.38 -16.22
CA GLY A 58 -7.29 -6.13 -15.61
C GLY A 58 -5.89 -5.85 -16.18
N LEU A 59 -5.74 -5.14 -17.30
CA LEU A 59 -4.45 -5.04 -18.00
C LEU A 59 -3.37 -4.36 -17.17
N VAL A 60 -3.66 -3.18 -16.62
CA VAL A 60 -2.70 -2.43 -15.79
C VAL A 60 -2.36 -3.20 -14.50
N PRO A 61 -3.35 -3.72 -13.75
CA PRO A 61 -3.07 -4.61 -12.61
C PRO A 61 -2.22 -5.85 -12.94
N ILE A 62 -2.43 -6.50 -14.10
CA ILE A 62 -1.62 -7.64 -14.55
C ILE A 62 -0.16 -7.22 -14.72
N ILE A 63 0.10 -6.11 -15.41
CA ILE A 63 1.48 -5.62 -15.64
C ILE A 63 2.18 -5.36 -14.30
N LEU A 64 1.49 -4.67 -13.37
CA LEU A 64 2.03 -4.41 -12.04
C LEU A 64 2.27 -5.71 -11.25
N GLY A 65 1.33 -6.66 -11.30
CA GLY A 65 1.46 -7.96 -10.63
C GLY A 65 2.64 -8.79 -11.14
N VAL A 66 2.84 -8.82 -12.46
CA VAL A 66 3.98 -9.48 -13.09
C VAL A 66 5.29 -8.79 -12.71
N ALA A 67 5.34 -7.45 -12.77
CA ALA A 67 6.53 -6.69 -12.36
C ALA A 67 6.91 -6.95 -10.90
N LEU A 68 5.93 -6.95 -9.98
CA LEU A 68 6.14 -7.30 -8.56
C LEU A 68 6.69 -8.72 -8.41
N THR A 69 6.15 -9.67 -9.17
CA THR A 69 6.60 -11.07 -9.15
C THR A 69 8.05 -11.19 -9.63
N ILE A 70 8.42 -10.46 -10.69
CA ILE A 70 9.80 -10.42 -11.22
C ILE A 70 10.73 -9.79 -10.18
N CYS A 71 10.41 -8.61 -9.64
CA CYS A 71 11.22 -7.93 -8.64
C CYS A 71 11.42 -8.81 -7.39
N GLY A 72 10.35 -9.43 -6.89
CA GLY A 72 10.42 -10.35 -5.77
C GLY A 72 11.27 -11.57 -6.09
N SER A 73 11.15 -12.14 -7.29
CA SER A 73 11.98 -13.29 -7.72
C SER A 73 13.46 -12.93 -7.79
N LEU A 74 13.81 -11.75 -8.34
CA LEU A 74 15.18 -11.25 -8.38
C LEU A 74 15.75 -11.08 -6.97
N LEU A 75 14.96 -10.53 -6.04
CA LEU A 75 15.35 -10.36 -4.65
C LEU A 75 15.51 -11.71 -3.92
N ALA A 76 14.64 -12.68 -4.19
CA ALA A 76 14.76 -14.05 -3.68
C ALA A 76 16.04 -14.72 -4.17
N ILE A 77 16.33 -14.66 -5.48
CA ILE A 77 17.56 -15.21 -6.08
C ILE A 77 18.80 -14.56 -5.45
N ARG A 78 18.80 -13.24 -5.27
CA ARG A 78 19.88 -12.52 -4.60
C ARG A 78 20.07 -13.03 -3.16
N SER A 79 19.00 -13.12 -2.38
CA SER A 79 19.07 -13.57 -0.99
C SER A 79 19.50 -15.03 -0.84
N ALA A 80 19.08 -15.92 -1.75
CA ALA A 80 19.45 -17.34 -1.76
C ALA A 80 20.94 -17.55 -2.04
N ARG A 81 21.57 -16.67 -2.83
CA ARG A 81 23.01 -16.69 -3.08
C ARG A 81 23.84 -16.30 -1.86
N LEU A 82 23.22 -15.73 -0.81
CA LEU A 82 23.90 -15.27 0.41
C LEU A 82 23.73 -16.20 1.62
N ASP A 83 23.18 -17.42 1.43
CA ASP A 83 22.97 -18.51 2.41
C ASP A 83 22.23 -18.14 3.71
N MET A 84 21.04 -18.72 3.94
CA MET A 84 20.20 -18.35 5.09
C MET A 84 19.24 -19.44 5.58
N ARG A 85 19.36 -19.78 6.87
CA ARG A 85 18.40 -20.55 7.67
C ARG A 85 17.67 -19.60 8.64
N GLY A 86 16.33 -19.55 8.63
CA GLY A 86 15.51 -18.93 9.70
C GLY A 86 14.63 -17.71 9.38
N GLY A 87 14.11 -17.56 8.15
CA GLY A 87 13.35 -16.37 7.72
C GLY A 87 12.07 -16.02 8.52
N GLY A 88 11.38 -16.98 9.14
CA GLY A 88 10.08 -16.74 9.80
C GLY A 88 10.13 -15.75 10.98
N ALA A 89 11.21 -15.76 11.78
CA ALA A 89 11.31 -14.90 12.96
C ALA A 89 11.50 -13.41 12.63
N SER A 90 12.06 -13.09 11.46
CA SER A 90 12.24 -11.71 11.01
C SER A 90 10.93 -11.09 10.51
N LEU A 91 10.03 -11.91 9.95
CA LEU A 91 8.70 -11.52 9.46
C LEU A 91 7.83 -10.98 10.59
N VAL A 92 7.77 -11.75 11.68
CA VAL A 92 7.04 -11.37 12.89
C VAL A 92 7.63 -10.09 13.48
N ARG A 93 8.96 -9.95 13.49
CA ARG A 93 9.62 -8.77 14.05
C ARG A 93 9.37 -7.50 13.22
N LEU A 94 9.29 -7.62 11.89
CA LEU A 94 8.89 -6.54 10.99
C LEU A 94 7.41 -6.18 11.17
N LEU A 95 6.52 -7.16 11.26
CA LEU A 95 5.08 -6.93 11.46
C LEU A 95 4.76 -6.26 12.81
N VAL A 96 5.48 -6.64 13.87
CA VAL A 96 5.31 -6.09 15.22
C VAL A 96 6.05 -4.76 15.40
N SER A 97 6.92 -4.37 14.45
CA SER A 97 7.56 -3.06 14.48
C SER A 97 6.54 -1.93 14.35
N TRP A 98 6.86 -0.75 14.89
CA TRP A 98 5.95 0.41 14.82
C TRP A 98 5.59 0.77 13.38
N GLN A 99 6.55 0.69 12.46
CA GLN A 99 6.33 0.89 11.02
C GLN A 99 5.44 -0.21 10.43
N GLY A 100 5.63 -1.46 10.84
CA GLY A 100 4.77 -2.59 10.45
C GLY A 100 3.33 -2.40 10.87
N VAL A 101 3.10 -1.93 12.10
CA VAL A 101 1.77 -1.57 12.61
C VAL A 101 1.17 -0.43 11.78
N ARG A 102 1.94 0.61 11.44
CA ARG A 102 1.45 1.70 10.56
C ARG A 102 0.94 1.16 9.23
N ILE A 103 1.75 0.32 8.57
CA ILE A 103 1.41 -0.27 7.27
C ILE A 103 0.18 -1.17 7.39
N ALA A 104 0.12 -2.01 8.43
CA ALA A 104 -1.01 -2.91 8.67
C ALA A 104 -2.30 -2.14 8.90
N VAL A 105 -2.25 -1.03 9.64
CA VAL A 105 -3.38 -0.14 9.87
C VAL A 105 -3.85 0.53 8.58
N VAL A 106 -2.94 1.05 7.74
CA VAL A 106 -3.30 1.62 6.43
C VAL A 106 -3.97 0.59 5.55
N MET A 107 -3.37 -0.59 5.46
CA MET A 107 -3.88 -1.70 4.66
C MET A 107 -5.27 -2.13 5.16
N GLY A 108 -5.45 -2.26 6.48
CA GLY A 108 -6.74 -2.58 7.09
C GLY A 108 -7.79 -1.51 6.79
N LEU A 109 -7.45 -0.22 6.93
CA LEU A 109 -8.37 0.87 6.65
C LEU A 109 -8.76 0.92 5.16
N ALA A 110 -7.80 0.69 4.26
CA ALA A 110 -8.05 0.61 2.82
C ALA A 110 -8.97 -0.57 2.46
N LEU A 111 -8.76 -1.74 3.08
CA LEU A 111 -9.63 -2.91 2.90
C LEU A 111 -11.05 -2.66 3.44
N ILE A 112 -11.18 -2.06 4.63
CA ILE A 112 -12.49 -1.69 5.19
C ILE A 112 -13.22 -0.71 4.27
N PHE A 113 -12.51 0.29 3.74
CA PHE A 113 -13.09 1.23 2.79
C PHE A 113 -13.58 0.51 1.52
N THR A 114 -12.71 -0.24 0.86
CA THR A 114 -12.98 -0.84 -0.45
C THR A 114 -13.94 -2.04 -0.41
N LEU A 115 -13.79 -2.97 0.54
CA LEU A 115 -14.62 -4.18 0.63
C LEU A 115 -15.85 -3.95 1.54
N GLY A 116 -15.75 -3.02 2.47
CA GLY A 116 -16.78 -2.74 3.47
C GLY A 116 -17.70 -1.57 3.08
N LEU A 117 -17.15 -0.38 2.86
CA LEU A 117 -17.96 0.82 2.70
C LEU A 117 -18.48 1.02 1.27
N VAL A 118 -17.66 0.76 0.26
CA VAL A 118 -18.05 0.92 -1.15
C VAL A 118 -19.23 0.01 -1.47
N GLY A 119 -20.32 0.61 -1.97
CA GLY A 119 -21.56 -0.09 -2.32
C GLY A 119 -22.55 -0.30 -1.17
N ARG A 120 -22.20 0.01 0.08
CA ARG A 120 -23.13 -0.01 1.24
C ARG A 120 -23.70 1.36 1.56
N MET A 121 -23.05 2.43 1.13
CA MET A 121 -23.48 3.81 1.31
C MET A 121 -22.93 4.68 0.17
N PRO A 122 -23.45 5.91 0.00
CA PRO A 122 -23.03 6.79 -1.08
C PRO A 122 -21.51 6.97 -1.11
N PHE A 123 -20.91 6.84 -2.29
CA PHE A 123 -19.44 6.88 -2.44
C PHE A 123 -18.77 8.12 -1.82
N TRP A 124 -19.42 9.29 -1.87
CA TRP A 124 -18.91 10.52 -1.27
C TRP A 124 -18.77 10.40 0.27
N LEU A 125 -19.75 9.74 0.91
CA LEU A 125 -19.76 9.50 2.35
C LEU A 125 -18.71 8.45 2.73
N ALA A 126 -18.60 7.38 1.94
CA ALA A 126 -17.54 6.37 2.10
C ALA A 126 -16.15 7.00 2.09
N SER A 127 -15.91 7.88 1.12
CA SER A 127 -14.63 8.57 0.96
C SER A 127 -14.38 9.55 2.11
N ALA A 128 -15.39 10.32 2.52
CA ALA A 128 -15.29 11.23 3.66
C ALA A 128 -14.96 10.49 4.96
N ILE A 129 -15.63 9.36 5.25
CA ILE A 129 -15.36 8.55 6.45
C ILE A 129 -13.95 7.96 6.40
N PHE A 130 -13.50 7.47 5.24
CA PHE A 130 -12.15 6.97 5.06
C PHE A 130 -11.09 8.06 5.32
N ILE A 131 -11.23 9.23 4.70
CA ILE A 131 -10.30 10.36 4.86
C ILE A 131 -10.28 10.84 6.31
N PHE A 132 -11.46 11.01 6.92
CA PHE A 132 -11.58 11.41 8.33
C PHE A 132 -10.88 10.43 9.27
N SER A 133 -11.13 9.13 9.09
CA SER A 133 -10.53 8.06 9.89
C SER A 133 -9.02 8.02 9.68
N PHE A 134 -8.56 8.15 8.44
CA PHE A 134 -7.14 8.14 8.10
C PHE A 134 -6.41 9.31 8.77
N ILE A 135 -6.89 10.54 8.60
CA ILE A 135 -6.27 11.74 9.20
C ILE A 135 -6.28 11.61 10.72
N THR A 136 -7.41 11.27 11.32
CA THR A 136 -7.54 11.17 12.78
C THR A 136 -6.56 10.16 13.35
N LEU A 137 -6.46 8.98 12.73
CA LEU A 137 -5.59 7.91 13.19
C LEU A 137 -4.10 8.27 13.04
N PHE A 138 -3.73 8.91 11.93
CA PHE A 138 -2.35 9.32 11.65
C PHE A 138 -1.88 10.55 12.41
N GLU A 139 -2.77 11.47 12.78
CA GLU A 139 -2.41 12.65 13.57
C GLU A 139 -2.48 12.42 15.09
N THR A 140 -3.20 11.38 15.55
CA THR A 140 -3.34 11.07 16.98
C THR A 140 -2.59 9.80 17.38
N VAL A 141 -3.16 8.62 17.12
CA VAL A 141 -2.67 7.33 17.64
C VAL A 141 -1.35 6.93 17.00
N LEU A 142 -1.23 7.16 15.69
CA LEU A 142 -0.13 6.65 14.89
C LEU A 142 0.93 7.71 14.63
N ALA A 143 0.79 8.93 15.15
CA ALA A 143 1.77 10.00 15.00
C ALA A 143 3.00 9.79 15.90
N ASP A 144 4.19 10.17 15.43
CA ASP A 144 5.38 10.23 16.29
C ASP A 144 5.28 11.35 17.34
N ARG A 145 4.48 12.38 17.05
CA ARG A 145 4.13 13.46 17.98
C ARG A 145 2.61 13.69 17.91
N PRO A 146 1.83 13.10 18.83
CA PRO A 146 0.37 13.19 18.77
C PRO A 146 -0.10 14.63 18.91
N GLN A 147 -1.01 15.03 18.03
CA GLN A 147 -1.69 16.32 18.13
C GLN A 147 -2.87 16.26 19.10
N SER A 148 -3.41 17.42 19.47
CA SER A 148 -4.62 17.46 20.31
C SER A 148 -5.80 16.88 19.54
N LEU A 149 -6.49 15.92 20.18
CA LEU A 149 -7.61 15.19 19.57
C LEU A 149 -8.67 16.14 19.00
N VAL A 150 -9.06 17.18 19.77
CA VAL A 150 -10.07 18.15 19.32
C VAL A 150 -9.63 18.91 18.07
N ARG A 151 -8.37 19.34 18.01
CA ARG A 151 -7.86 20.06 16.83
C ARG A 151 -7.84 19.16 15.61
N THR A 152 -7.37 17.93 15.76
CA THR A 152 -7.37 16.93 14.70
C THR A 152 -8.78 16.59 14.25
N LEU A 153 -9.76 16.40 15.15
CA LEU A 153 -11.15 16.13 14.74
C LEU A 153 -11.75 17.27 13.93
N VAL A 154 -11.52 18.53 14.35
CA VAL A 154 -12.02 19.70 13.63
C VAL A 154 -11.36 19.79 12.25
N TRP A 155 -10.03 19.63 12.20
CA TRP A 155 -9.28 19.70 10.95
C TRP A 155 -9.61 18.55 9.99
N ALA A 156 -9.59 17.31 10.47
CA ALA A 156 -9.97 16.12 9.73
C ALA A 156 -11.42 16.23 9.25
N GLY A 157 -12.33 16.74 10.07
CA GLY A 157 -13.72 16.97 9.71
C GLY A 157 -13.85 17.95 8.55
N LEU A 158 -13.15 19.09 8.61
CA LEU A 158 -13.16 20.10 7.55
C LEU A 158 -12.59 19.53 6.23
N VAL A 159 -11.46 18.83 6.29
CA VAL A 159 -10.84 18.20 5.11
C VAL A 159 -11.73 17.11 4.53
N ALA A 160 -12.29 16.24 5.38
CA ALA A 160 -13.15 15.15 4.94
C ALA A 160 -14.47 15.64 4.33
N LEU A 161 -15.08 16.68 4.90
CA LEU A 161 -16.27 17.32 4.34
C LEU A 161 -15.96 17.97 3.00
N GLY A 162 -14.87 18.76 2.92
CA GLY A 162 -14.44 19.39 1.67
C GLY A 162 -14.14 18.37 0.58
N ALA A 163 -13.43 17.29 0.91
CA ALA A 163 -13.15 16.20 -0.02
C ALA A 163 -14.42 15.46 -0.44
N GLY A 164 -15.32 15.15 0.50
CA GLY A 164 -16.60 14.48 0.20
C GLY A 164 -17.48 15.30 -0.73
N ILE A 165 -17.62 16.60 -0.47
CA ILE A 165 -18.35 17.53 -1.34
C ILE A 165 -17.69 17.62 -2.72
N GLY A 166 -16.37 17.75 -2.76
CA GLY A 166 -15.60 17.77 -4.02
C GLY A 166 -15.81 16.51 -4.85
N ILE A 167 -15.76 15.33 -4.22
CA ILE A 167 -16.05 14.05 -4.87
C ILE A 167 -17.48 14.03 -5.42
N HIS A 168 -18.47 14.47 -4.64
CA HIS A 168 -19.85 14.53 -5.09
C HIS A 168 -20.02 15.38 -6.36
N TYR A 169 -19.47 16.60 -6.38
CA TYR A 169 -19.56 17.49 -7.55
C TYR A 169 -18.76 16.99 -8.74
N VAL A 170 -17.51 16.56 -8.52
CA VAL A 170 -16.64 16.12 -9.60
C VAL A 170 -17.21 14.88 -10.29
N PHE A 171 -17.68 13.89 -9.53
CA PHE A 171 -18.23 12.68 -10.14
C PHE A 171 -19.66 12.86 -10.62
N GLY A 172 -20.52 13.53 -9.85
CA GLY A 172 -21.94 13.70 -10.18
C GLY A 172 -22.17 14.70 -11.31
N GLU A 173 -21.51 15.87 -11.27
CA GLU A 173 -21.79 16.99 -12.18
C GLU A 173 -20.76 17.10 -13.30
N ILE A 174 -19.47 16.89 -13.02
CA ILE A 174 -18.43 17.04 -14.05
C ILE A 174 -18.28 15.77 -14.88
N PHE A 175 -18.19 14.61 -14.23
CA PHE A 175 -18.03 13.32 -14.90
C PHE A 175 -19.36 12.62 -15.20
N LEU A 176 -20.50 13.12 -14.71
CA LEU A 176 -21.83 12.52 -14.91
C LEU A 176 -21.88 11.02 -14.56
N VAL A 177 -21.03 10.58 -13.63
CA VAL A 177 -20.94 9.20 -13.18
C VAL A 177 -21.93 9.01 -12.04
N ARG A 178 -22.84 8.05 -12.19
CA ARG A 178 -23.71 7.61 -11.09
C ARG A 178 -22.85 6.88 -10.07
N LEU A 179 -22.54 7.57 -8.98
CA LEU A 179 -21.94 6.97 -7.80
C LEU A 179 -22.96 6.01 -7.16
N PRO A 180 -22.56 4.79 -6.78
CA PRO A 180 -23.39 3.90 -5.96
C PRO A 180 -23.59 4.46 -4.55
#